data_AF-A0A818FSY4-F1
#
_entry.id   AF-A0A818FSY4-F1
#
_cell.length_a   1.000
_cell.length_b   1.000
_cell.length_c   1.000
_cell.angle_alpha   90.00
_cell.angle_beta   90.00
_cell.angle_gamma   90.00
#
_symmetry.space_group_name_H-M   'P 1'
#
loop_
_entity.id
_entity.type
_entity.pdbx_description
1 polymer ?
#
loop_
_entity_poly.entity_id
_entity_poly.type
_entity_poly.pdbx_seq_one_letter_code
_entity_poly.pdbx_strand_id
1 'polypeptide(L)'
;MNGRTFLAKLDDEEKIIKLRADGYNKLLQTDDSRLTEDVRTDINAVIGEVNLLLKGKLKQFRGLCERNVNKSPGGEPIPLDTDLEGFWDITFPLIDKVKEKFSKLDVRKTKQWAIIEEYDPNDVNNRPRIIDDRLKQLQPQQNKSKIPVTKPANDHLKKLIQEKRKAAANTANHDIEIFVAQK
;
A
#
# COMPACT_ATOMS: atom_id res chain seq x y z
N MET A 1 -6.12 17.72 -28.71
CA MET A 1 -4.73 17.27 -29.00
C MET A 1 -4.79 16.05 -29.92
N ASN A 2 -3.83 15.86 -30.84
CA ASN A 2 -3.84 14.69 -31.73
C ASN A 2 -2.84 13.59 -31.29
N GLY A 3 -2.87 12.43 -31.94
CA GLY A 3 -2.02 11.28 -31.61
C GLY A 3 -0.53 11.59 -31.59
N ARG A 4 -0.03 12.44 -32.49
CA ARG A 4 1.39 12.85 -32.50
C ARG A 4 1.77 13.62 -31.24
N THR A 5 0.88 14.49 -30.77
CA THR A 5 1.09 15.27 -29.54
C THR A 5 1.11 14.35 -28.32
N PHE A 6 0.18 13.39 -28.25
CA PHE A 6 0.13 12.43 -27.15
C PHE A 6 1.31 11.45 -27.15
N LEU A 7 1.81 11.03 -28.32
CA LEU A 7 3.02 10.19 -28.39
C LEU A 7 4.23 10.90 -27.78
N ALA A 8 4.44 12.17 -28.10
CA ALA A 8 5.55 12.94 -27.51
C ALA A 8 5.42 13.03 -25.97
N LYS A 9 4.22 13.35 -25.46
CA LYS A 9 3.96 13.37 -24.01
C LYS A 9 4.20 11.99 -23.38
N LEU A 10 3.73 10.92 -24.03
CA LEU A 10 3.89 9.56 -23.55
C LEU A 10 5.37 9.14 -23.52
N ASP A 11 6.16 9.51 -24.52
CA ASP A 11 7.59 9.24 -24.58
C ASP A 11 8.34 9.91 -23.41
N ASP A 12 8.02 11.17 -23.12
CA ASP A 12 8.61 11.90 -21.98
C ASP A 12 8.26 11.22 -20.64
N GLU A 13 7.00 10.85 -20.47
CA GLU A 13 6.53 10.20 -19.24
C GLU A 13 7.11 8.81 -19.05
N GLU A 14 7.12 7.98 -20.10
CA GLU A 14 7.75 6.67 -20.10
C GLU A 14 9.25 6.77 -19.76
N LYS A 15 9.95 7.75 -20.32
CA LYS A 15 11.37 7.98 -20.06
C LYS A 15 11.62 8.30 -18.58
N ILE A 16 10.81 9.16 -17.98
CA ILE A 16 10.94 9.53 -16.57
C ILE A 16 10.76 8.30 -15.67
N ILE A 17 9.67 7.55 -15.84
CA ILE A 17 9.37 6.40 -14.96
C ILE A 17 10.36 5.24 -15.16
N LYS A 18 10.84 5.01 -16.41
CA LYS A 18 11.89 4.02 -16.69
C LYS A 18 13.21 4.41 -16.04
N LEU A 19 13.61 5.67 -16.17
CA LEU A 19 14.86 6.15 -15.57
C LEU A 19 14.86 6.00 -14.04
N ARG A 20 13.73 6.28 -13.38
CA ARG A 20 13.59 6.07 -11.93
C ARG A 20 13.65 4.58 -11.59
N ALA A 21 12.90 3.74 -12.29
CA ALA A 21 12.92 2.29 -12.08
C ALA A 21 14.33 1.71 -12.23
N ASP A 22 15.07 2.12 -13.26
CA ASP A 22 16.46 1.69 -13.49
C ASP A 22 17.41 2.16 -12.39
N GLY A 23 17.24 3.40 -11.90
CA GLY A 23 18.01 3.91 -10.76
C GLY A 23 17.80 3.07 -9.50
N TYR A 24 16.57 2.68 -9.21
CA TYR A 24 16.24 1.82 -8.09
C TYR A 24 16.68 0.36 -8.30
N ASN A 25 16.58 -0.18 -9.51
CA ASN A 25 17.16 -1.49 -9.85
C ASN A 25 18.67 -1.52 -9.60
N LYS A 26 19.40 -0.47 -9.99
CA LYS A 26 20.84 -0.37 -9.71
C LYS A 26 21.13 -0.35 -8.21
N LEU A 27 20.32 0.35 -7.43
CA LEU A 27 20.43 0.38 -5.98
C LEU A 27 20.23 -1.02 -5.36
N LEU A 28 19.27 -1.81 -5.86
CA LEU A 28 19.04 -3.19 -5.38
C LEU A 28 20.26 -4.10 -5.61
N GLN A 29 21.08 -3.83 -6.62
CA GLN A 29 22.31 -4.57 -6.91
C GLN A 29 23.51 -4.17 -6.02
N THR A 30 23.32 -3.23 -5.10
CA THR A 30 24.37 -2.83 -4.15
C THR A 30 24.34 -3.66 -2.88
N ASP A 31 25.51 -3.83 -2.25
CA ASP A 31 25.68 -4.46 -0.94
C ASP A 31 25.45 -3.48 0.22
N ASP A 32 24.56 -2.50 0.05
CA ASP A 32 24.23 -1.53 1.10
C ASP A 32 23.47 -2.22 2.25
N SER A 33 24.14 -2.37 3.39
CA SER A 33 23.58 -3.01 4.59
C SER A 33 22.38 -2.27 5.19
N ARG A 34 22.14 -1.01 4.78
CA ARG A 34 20.96 -0.23 5.19
C ARG A 34 19.71 -0.60 4.39
N LEU A 35 19.87 -1.31 3.28
CA LEU A 35 18.77 -1.75 2.42
C LEU A 35 18.21 -3.08 2.93
N THR A 36 17.34 -3.01 3.93
CA THR A 36 16.68 -4.18 4.53
C THR A 36 15.78 -4.90 3.51
N GLU A 37 15.45 -6.17 3.79
CA GLU A 37 14.56 -6.96 2.93
C GLU A 37 13.20 -6.31 2.71
N ASP A 38 12.64 -5.63 3.71
CA ASP A 38 11.38 -4.89 3.59
C ASP A 38 11.52 -3.75 2.58
N VAL A 39 12.62 -3.00 2.63
CA VAL A 39 12.89 -1.90 1.70
C VAL A 39 13.11 -2.44 0.28
N ARG A 40 13.84 -3.55 0.14
CA ARG A 40 14.02 -4.24 -1.14
C ARG A 40 12.67 -4.68 -1.72
N THR A 41 11.80 -5.22 -0.86
CA THR A 41 10.44 -5.65 -1.24
C THR A 41 9.61 -4.46 -1.72
N ASP A 42 9.62 -3.34 -0.99
CA ASP A 42 8.92 -2.11 -1.38
C ASP A 42 9.41 -1.57 -2.73
N ILE A 43 10.73 -1.51 -2.93
CA ILE A 43 11.32 -1.06 -4.20
C ILE A 43 10.89 -2.00 -5.35
N ASN A 44 10.99 -3.32 -5.15
CA ASN A 44 10.59 -4.30 -6.15
C ASN A 44 9.09 -4.19 -6.49
N ALA A 45 8.24 -3.93 -5.50
CA ALA A 45 6.82 -3.71 -5.72
C ALA A 45 6.56 -2.49 -6.63
N VAL A 46 7.19 -1.34 -6.34
CA VAL A 46 7.07 -0.13 -7.18
C VAL A 46 7.58 -0.38 -8.60
N ILE A 47 8.73 -1.05 -8.76
CA ILE A 47 9.27 -1.40 -10.09
C ILE A 47 8.32 -2.36 -10.84
N GLY A 48 7.72 -3.32 -10.13
CA GLY A 48 6.70 -4.21 -10.67
C GLY A 48 5.50 -3.45 -11.21
N GLU A 49 5.00 -2.46 -10.48
CA GLU A 49 3.89 -1.61 -10.92
C GLU A 49 4.25 -0.77 -12.15
N VAL A 50 5.46 -0.19 -12.21
CA VAL A 50 5.95 0.50 -13.41
C VAL A 50 5.92 -0.42 -14.62
N ASN A 51 6.42 -1.65 -14.45
CA ASN A 51 6.47 -2.64 -15.53
C ASN A 51 5.08 -3.04 -16.02
N LEU A 52 4.12 -3.21 -15.11
CA LEU A 52 2.72 -3.47 -15.45
C LEU A 52 2.09 -2.28 -16.18
N LEU A 53 2.35 -1.05 -15.73
CA LEU A 53 1.85 0.16 -16.36
C LEU A 53 2.39 0.31 -17.80
N LEU A 54 3.70 0.11 -17.98
CA LEU A 54 4.39 0.16 -19.28
C LEU A 54 3.86 -0.90 -20.25
N LYS A 55 3.80 -2.17 -19.82
CA LYS A 55 3.38 -3.30 -20.68
C LYS A 55 1.87 -3.36 -20.88
N GLY A 56 1.09 -2.69 -20.01
CA GLY A 56 -0.36 -2.62 -20.04
C GLY A 56 -0.86 -1.31 -20.64
N LYS A 57 -1.31 -0.39 -19.77
CA LYS A 57 -2.08 0.79 -20.16
C LYS A 57 -1.31 1.71 -21.11
N LEU A 58 0.00 1.92 -20.90
CA LEU A 58 0.80 2.79 -21.76
C LEU A 58 1.00 2.20 -23.16
N LYS A 59 1.27 0.90 -23.25
CA LYS A 59 1.33 0.19 -24.54
C LYS A 59 0.00 0.29 -25.31
N GLN A 60 -1.14 0.15 -24.61
CA GLN A 60 -2.46 0.31 -25.23
C GLN A 60 -2.66 1.75 -25.74
N PHE A 61 -2.31 2.76 -24.93
CA PHE A 61 -2.44 4.16 -25.33
C PHE A 61 -1.57 4.51 -26.54
N ARG A 62 -0.33 4.02 -26.57
CA ARG A 62 0.58 4.19 -27.71
C ARG A 62 -0.05 3.67 -28.99
N GLY A 63 -0.60 2.46 -28.97
CA GLY A 63 -1.26 1.87 -30.14
C GLY A 63 -2.48 2.67 -30.62
N LEU A 64 -3.25 3.28 -29.70
CA LEU A 64 -4.33 4.20 -30.07
C LEU A 64 -3.80 5.44 -30.79
N CYS A 65 -2.74 6.06 -30.24
CA CYS A 65 -2.13 7.24 -30.84
C CYS A 65 -1.52 6.95 -32.22
N GLU A 66 -0.83 5.82 -32.37
CA GLU A 66 -0.25 5.38 -33.65
C GLU A 66 -1.33 5.16 -34.72
N ARG A 67 -2.47 4.54 -34.36
CA ARG A 67 -3.61 4.38 -35.29
C ARG A 67 -4.23 5.72 -35.68
N ASN A 68 -4.39 6.64 -34.75
CA ASN A 68 -4.86 8.01 -35.03
C ASN A 68 -3.91 8.76 -35.99
N VAL A 69 -2.60 8.58 -35.87
CA VAL A 69 -1.60 9.20 -36.76
C VAL A 69 -1.56 8.56 -38.14
N ASN A 70 -1.54 7.22 -38.21
CA ASN A 70 -1.30 6.50 -39.46
C ASN A 70 -2.52 6.42 -40.36
N LYS A 71 -3.75 6.61 -39.84
CA LYS A 71 -5.03 6.65 -40.59
C LYS A 71 -5.16 5.60 -41.70
N SER A 72 -4.60 4.40 -41.50
CA SER A 72 -4.57 3.37 -42.54
C SER A 72 -5.97 2.79 -42.73
N PRO A 73 -6.47 2.63 -43.97
CA PRO A 73 -7.84 2.18 -44.26
C PRO A 73 -8.06 0.66 -44.04
N GLY A 74 -7.35 0.05 -43.09
CA GLY A 74 -7.32 -1.41 -42.84
C GLY A 74 -8.55 -1.98 -42.14
N GLY A 75 -9.72 -1.33 -42.23
CA GLY A 75 -10.97 -1.81 -41.65
C GLY A 75 -11.14 -1.64 -40.13
N GLU A 76 -10.08 -1.33 -39.38
CA GLU A 76 -10.20 -0.98 -37.97
C GLU A 76 -10.70 0.46 -37.77
N PRO A 77 -11.58 0.72 -36.77
CA PRO A 77 -11.99 2.07 -36.43
C PRO A 77 -10.80 2.95 -36.08
N ILE A 78 -10.69 4.11 -36.74
CA ILE A 78 -9.66 5.11 -36.47
C ILE A 78 -10.06 5.89 -35.21
N PRO A 79 -9.22 5.91 -34.15
CA PRO A 79 -9.52 6.67 -32.94
C PRO A 79 -9.61 8.18 -33.23
N LEU A 80 -10.62 8.84 -32.67
CA LEU A 80 -10.77 10.29 -32.71
C LEU A 80 -9.85 10.96 -31.69
N ASP A 81 -9.55 12.24 -31.90
CA ASP A 81 -8.75 13.03 -30.96
C ASP A 81 -9.41 13.09 -29.56
N THR A 82 -10.74 13.11 -29.50
CA THR A 82 -11.52 13.04 -28.26
C THR A 82 -11.38 11.70 -27.54
N ASP A 83 -11.23 10.60 -28.29
CA ASP A 83 -11.02 9.27 -27.69
C ASP A 83 -9.64 9.21 -27.04
N LEU A 84 -8.64 9.84 -27.66
CA LEU A 84 -7.29 9.95 -27.10
C LEU A 84 -7.26 10.80 -25.83
N GLU A 85 -7.99 11.92 -25.82
CA GLU A 85 -8.15 12.77 -24.64
C GLU A 85 -8.76 11.98 -23.47
N GLY A 86 -9.88 11.29 -23.71
CA GLY A 86 -10.51 10.47 -22.67
C GLY A 86 -9.63 9.33 -22.17
N PHE A 87 -8.86 8.68 -23.05
CA PHE A 87 -7.91 7.65 -22.61
C PHE A 87 -6.75 8.24 -21.80
N TRP A 88 -6.27 9.44 -22.17
CA TRP A 88 -5.22 10.14 -21.45
C TRP A 88 -5.66 10.54 -20.04
N ASP A 89 -6.89 11.04 -19.89
CA ASP A 89 -7.43 11.43 -18.58
C ASP A 89 -7.48 10.27 -17.58
N ILE A 90 -7.59 9.03 -18.07
CA ILE A 90 -7.52 7.82 -17.25
C ILE A 90 -6.07 7.35 -17.04
N THR A 91 -5.21 7.55 -18.05
CA THR A 91 -3.84 7.03 -18.06
C THR A 91 -2.88 7.88 -17.26
N PHE A 92 -2.97 9.20 -17.38
CA PHE A 92 -2.09 10.14 -16.70
C PHE A 92 -2.13 10.01 -15.17
N PRO A 93 -3.30 9.86 -14.52
CA PRO A 93 -3.36 9.58 -13.08
C PRO A 93 -2.63 8.31 -12.65
N LEU A 94 -2.54 7.28 -13.51
CA LEU A 94 -1.77 6.07 -13.21
C LEU A 94 -0.27 6.33 -13.23
N ILE A 95 0.19 7.16 -14.18
CA ILE A 95 1.59 7.60 -14.25
C ILE A 95 1.94 8.40 -12.99
N ASP A 96 1.09 9.36 -12.61
CA ASP A 96 1.30 10.20 -11.44
C ASP A 96 1.35 9.39 -10.13
N LYS A 97 0.47 8.39 -9.97
CA LYS A 97 0.51 7.47 -8.81
C LYS A 97 1.86 6.76 -8.68
N VAL A 98 2.43 6.30 -9.79
CA VAL A 98 3.73 5.61 -9.77
C VAL A 98 4.87 6.58 -9.49
N LYS A 99 4.81 7.82 -10.03
CA LYS A 99 5.76 8.88 -9.67
C LYS A 99 5.70 9.23 -8.18
N GLU A 100 4.51 9.29 -7.60
CA GLU A 100 4.32 9.53 -6.17
C GLU A 100 4.97 8.42 -5.34
N LYS A 101 4.80 7.15 -5.73
CA LYS A 101 5.46 6.01 -5.07
C LYS A 101 6.99 6.15 -5.07
N PHE A 102 7.57 6.56 -6.20
CA PHE A 102 9.01 6.86 -6.22
C PHE A 102 9.39 8.05 -5.33
N SER A 103 8.57 9.09 -5.26
CA SER A 103 8.82 10.21 -4.34
C SER A 103 8.78 9.76 -2.88
N LYS A 104 7.90 8.82 -2.50
CA LYS A 104 7.91 8.21 -1.16
C LYS A 104 9.19 7.43 -0.90
N LEU A 105 9.67 6.66 -1.89
CA LEU A 105 10.97 5.97 -1.80
C LEU A 105 12.13 6.95 -1.64
N ASP A 106 12.12 8.09 -2.34
CA ASP A 106 13.16 9.12 -2.22
C ASP A 106 13.21 9.70 -0.79
N VAL A 107 12.05 10.03 -0.21
CA VAL A 107 11.99 10.51 1.18
C VAL A 107 12.53 9.44 2.13
N ARG A 108 12.14 8.18 1.94
CA ARG A 108 12.66 7.06 2.75
C ARG A 108 14.18 6.95 2.63
N LYS A 109 14.73 7.09 1.42
CA LYS A 109 16.17 7.10 1.16
C LYS A 109 16.89 8.23 1.89
N THR A 110 16.35 9.46 1.90
CA THR A 110 16.95 10.59 2.65
C THR A 110 16.98 10.35 4.17
N LYS A 111 16.04 9.54 4.69
CA LYS A 111 15.96 9.13 6.09
C LYS A 111 16.68 7.80 6.36
N GLN A 112 17.65 7.42 5.53
CA GLN A 112 18.41 6.17 5.66
C GLN A 112 17.51 4.92 5.74
N TRP A 113 16.45 4.90 4.93
CA TRP A 113 15.48 3.81 4.82
C TRP A 113 14.56 3.60 6.03
N ALA A 114 14.54 4.54 6.97
CA ALA A 114 13.62 4.50 8.12
C ALA A 114 12.15 4.37 7.68
N ILE A 115 11.38 3.59 8.41
CA ILE A 115 9.94 3.42 8.19
C ILE A 115 9.26 4.78 8.40
N ILE A 116 8.53 5.26 7.39
CA ILE A 116 7.71 6.46 7.50
C ILE A 116 6.28 5.98 7.66
N GLU A 117 5.78 5.93 8.89
CA GLU A 117 4.35 5.80 9.11
C GLU A 117 3.68 7.11 8.68
N GLU A 118 2.67 7.03 7.82
CA GLU A 118 1.84 8.19 7.48
C GLU A 118 1.10 8.60 8.77
N TYR A 119 1.44 9.78 9.29
CA TYR A 119 0.80 10.34 10.48
C TYR A 119 -0.62 10.80 10.12
N ASP A 120 -1.65 10.07 10.58
CA ASP A 120 -3.01 10.59 10.69
C ASP A 120 -3.13 11.35 12.03
N PRO A 121 -3.36 12.68 12.02
CA PRO A 121 -3.51 13.47 13.25
C PRO A 121 -4.66 13.01 14.17
N ASN A 122 -5.57 12.15 13.68
CA ASN A 122 -6.72 11.67 14.45
C ASN A 122 -6.51 10.29 15.10
N ASP A 123 -5.40 9.59 14.81
CA ASP A 123 -5.10 8.29 15.44
C ASP A 123 -4.15 8.45 16.64
N VAL A 124 -4.76 8.63 17.81
CA VAL A 124 -4.07 8.82 19.10
C VAL A 124 -3.24 7.59 19.55
N ASN A 125 -3.38 6.44 18.89
CA ASN A 125 -2.60 5.25 19.21
C ASN A 125 -1.28 5.15 18.44
N ASN A 126 -1.08 5.94 17.38
CA ASN A 126 0.11 5.84 16.54
C ASN A 126 1.16 6.91 16.86
N ARG A 127 1.75 6.83 18.07
CA ARG A 127 3.01 7.54 18.34
C ARG A 127 4.15 6.86 17.59
N PRO A 128 4.96 7.60 16.80
CA PRO A 128 6.04 6.99 16.04
C PRO A 128 7.06 6.37 16.99
N ARG A 129 7.14 5.04 16.98
CA ARG A 129 8.28 4.32 17.54
C ARG A 129 9.37 4.34 16.48
N ILE A 130 10.37 5.20 16.64
CA ILE A 130 11.65 5.02 15.97
C ILE A 130 12.24 3.73 16.55
N ILE A 131 11.96 2.59 15.92
CA ILE A 131 12.62 1.33 16.23
C ILE A 131 14.01 1.45 15.58
N ASP A 132 14.93 2.08 16.30
CA ASP A 132 16.36 1.97 16.01
C ASP A 132 16.79 0.58 16.50
N ASP A 133 17.01 -0.35 15.58
CA ASP A 133 17.44 -1.73 15.89
C ASP A 133 18.84 -1.80 16.53
N ARG A 134 19.45 -0.66 16.89
CA ARG A 134 20.75 -0.56 17.57
C ARG A 134 20.75 -0.77 19.09
N LEU A 135 19.64 -1.21 19.70
CA LEU A 135 19.59 -1.49 21.15
C LEU A 135 19.53 -2.97 21.54
N LYS A 136 19.66 -3.92 20.59
CA LYS A 136 19.69 -5.37 20.92
C LYS A 136 21.06 -5.96 21.25
N GLN A 137 22.11 -5.15 21.28
CA GLN A 137 23.44 -5.61 21.72
C GLN A 137 23.87 -4.82 22.93
N LEU A 138 23.37 -5.18 24.12
CA LEU A 138 24.04 -5.03 25.41
C LEU A 138 23.12 -5.64 26.49
N GLN A 139 23.20 -6.96 26.69
CA GLN A 139 23.19 -7.57 28.03
C GLN A 139 23.60 -9.06 27.98
N PRO A 140 24.27 -9.58 29.04
CA PRO A 140 25.11 -10.76 28.96
C PRO A 140 24.37 -12.09 29.20
N GLN A 141 24.98 -13.14 28.67
CA GLN A 141 24.68 -14.56 28.84
C GLN A 141 24.45 -14.97 30.31
N GLN A 142 23.29 -15.58 30.59
CA GLN A 142 23.14 -16.49 31.74
C GLN A 142 22.40 -17.76 31.31
N ASN A 143 23.16 -18.85 31.25
CA ASN A 143 22.69 -20.23 31.14
C ASN A 143 21.82 -20.64 32.34
N LYS A 144 20.73 -21.40 32.10
CA LYS A 144 20.40 -22.71 32.74
C LYS A 144 18.99 -23.22 32.36
N SER A 145 18.97 -24.32 31.60
CA SER A 145 18.16 -25.57 31.72
C SER A 145 16.67 -25.60 32.15
N LYS A 146 15.86 -26.24 31.26
CA LYS A 146 14.69 -27.17 31.45
C LYS A 146 13.34 -26.67 32.07
N ILE A 147 12.32 -26.49 31.19
CA ILE A 147 10.84 -26.84 31.20
C ILE A 147 10.07 -26.85 32.55
N PRO A 148 8.79 -26.37 32.75
CA PRO A 148 7.65 -26.22 31.79
C PRO A 148 6.83 -24.91 31.84
N VAL A 149 5.91 -24.81 30.85
CA VAL A 149 4.76 -23.91 30.71
C VAL A 149 3.97 -23.71 32.01
N THR A 150 3.64 -22.46 32.38
CA THR A 150 2.30 -21.96 32.78
C THR A 150 2.35 -20.48 33.20
N LYS A 151 1.41 -19.68 32.69
CA LYS A 151 1.11 -18.31 33.14
C LYS A 151 0.03 -18.38 34.22
N PRO A 152 0.17 -17.72 35.39
CA PRO A 152 -0.97 -17.51 36.27
C PRO A 152 -1.24 -16.00 36.45
N ALA A 153 -2.35 -15.52 35.88
CA ALA A 153 -3.13 -14.37 36.38
C ALA A 153 -4.22 -14.04 35.36
N ASN A 154 -5.37 -14.73 35.41
CA ASN A 154 -6.61 -14.22 34.78
C ASN A 154 -7.89 -14.92 35.28
N ASP A 155 -7.90 -15.54 36.46
CA ASP A 155 -9.10 -16.23 36.96
C ASP A 155 -10.14 -15.25 37.50
N HIS A 156 -9.70 -14.10 38.03
CA HIS A 156 -10.63 -13.08 38.54
C HIS A 156 -11.41 -12.39 37.42
N LEU A 157 -10.74 -12.12 36.29
CA LEU A 157 -11.37 -11.49 35.12
C LEU A 157 -12.38 -12.43 34.46
N LYS A 158 -12.08 -13.74 34.40
CA LYS A 158 -13.02 -14.74 33.87
C LYS A 158 -14.27 -14.89 34.74
N LYS A 159 -14.14 -14.85 36.07
CA LYS A 159 -15.31 -14.85 36.97
C LYS A 159 -16.19 -13.62 36.79
N LEU A 160 -15.60 -12.43 36.71
CA LEU A 160 -16.36 -11.18 36.55
C LEU A 160 -17.17 -11.15 35.24
N ILE A 161 -16.59 -11.65 34.14
CA ILE A 161 -17.28 -11.72 32.84
C ILE A 161 -18.45 -12.71 32.87
N GLN A 162 -18.30 -13.84 33.56
CA GLN A 162 -19.36 -14.86 33.65
C GLN A 162 -20.52 -14.42 34.54
N GLU A 163 -20.24 -13.67 35.62
CA GLU A 163 -21.26 -13.15 36.53
C GLU A 163 -22.10 -12.06 35.86
N LYS A 164 -21.47 -11.16 35.10
CA LYS A 164 -22.18 -10.13 34.32
C LYS A 164 -23.09 -10.71 33.23
N ARG A 165 -22.71 -11.83 32.61
CA ARG A 165 -23.56 -12.50 31.60
C ARG A 165 -24.79 -13.17 32.21
N LYS A 166 -24.70 -13.72 33.42
CA LYS A 166 -25.85 -14.35 34.10
C LYS A 166 -26.85 -13.33 34.63
N ALA A 167 -26.41 -12.17 35.10
CA ALA A 167 -27.30 -11.10 35.57
C ALA A 167 -28.16 -10.48 34.43
N ALA A 168 -27.57 -10.32 33.24
CA ALA A 168 -28.29 -9.79 32.08
C ALA A 168 -29.39 -10.74 31.55
N ALA A 169 -29.24 -12.05 31.72
CA ALA A 169 -30.25 -13.04 31.29
C ALA A 169 -31.49 -13.08 32.21
N ASN A 170 -31.37 -12.64 33.47
CA ASN A 170 -32.48 -12.67 34.43
C ASN A 170 -33.31 -11.38 34.48
N THR A 171 -32.87 -10.31 33.81
CA THR A 171 -33.60 -9.02 33.78
C THR A 171 -34.58 -8.91 32.61
N ALA A 172 -34.56 -9.87 31.68
CA ALA A 172 -35.44 -9.89 30.50
C ALA A 172 -36.73 -10.73 30.67
N ASN A 173 -37.00 -11.26 31.86
CA ASN A 173 -38.13 -12.16 32.13
C ASN A 173 -39.11 -11.68 33.23
N HIS A 174 -39.13 -10.38 33.58
CA HIS A 174 -40.11 -9.86 34.56
C HIS A 174 -41.05 -8.75 34.06
N ASP A 175 -41.03 -8.41 32.78
CA ASP A 175 -41.92 -7.36 32.22
C ASP A 175 -43.08 -7.92 31.36
N ILE A 176 -43.45 -9.19 31.52
CA ILE A 176 -44.67 -9.77 30.93
C ILE A 176 -45.52 -10.48 32.00
N GLU A 177 -45.82 -9.82 33.12
CA GLU A 177 -46.91 -10.24 34.02
C GLU A 177 -47.62 -9.05 34.67
N ILE A 178 -47.81 -7.93 33.95
CA ILE A 178 -48.81 -6.92 34.32
C ILE A 178 -49.39 -6.38 33.00
N PHE A 179 -50.72 -6.46 32.83
CA PHE A 179 -51.52 -6.04 31.65
C PHE A 179 -51.97 -7.11 30.64
N VAL A 180 -52.43 -8.29 31.08
CA VAL A 180 -53.59 -8.93 30.43
C VAL A 180 -54.44 -9.60 31.51
N ALA A 181 -55.54 -8.94 31.91
CA ALA A 181 -56.83 -9.54 32.26
C ALA A 181 -57.58 -8.66 33.26
N GLN A 182 -58.55 -7.89 32.74
CA GLN A 182 -59.76 -7.33 33.37
C GLN A 182 -60.10 -6.06 32.56
N LYS A 183 -61.26 -5.84 31.99
CA LYS A 183 -62.55 -6.54 31.98
C LYS A 183 -63.36 -5.90 30.85
#